data_AF-A0A8S9U3U6-F1
#
_entry.id   AF-A0A8S9U3U6-F1
#
_cell.length_a   1.000
_cell.length_b   1.000
_cell.length_c   1.000
_cell.angle_alpha   90.00
_cell.angle_beta   90.00
_cell.angle_gamma   90.00
#
_symmetry.space_group_name_H-M   'P 1'
#
loop_
_entity.id
_entity.type
_entity.pdbx_description
1 polymer ?
#
loop_
_entity_poly.entity_id
_entity_poly.type
_entity_poly.pdbx_seq_one_letter_code
_entity_poly.pdbx_strand_id
1 'polypeptide(L)'
;MNSAMEEQQRQQSAGEYRVVRVKLHGVPVPLHVSVSDLREALGLPSYSLRPPFRAPTQTDTPAPATNIEDEEHMSDTDANME
;
A
#
# COMPACT_ATOMS: atom_id res chain seq x y z
N MET A 1 -29.49 12.36 -23.92
CA MET A 1 -28.32 13.14 -23.42
C MET A 1 -28.24 13.24 -21.89
N ASN A 2 -29.11 12.56 -21.12
CA ASN A 2 -29.14 12.67 -19.65
C ASN A 2 -28.41 11.53 -18.91
N SER A 3 -28.18 10.39 -19.57
CA SER A 3 -27.63 9.18 -18.91
C SER A 3 -26.17 9.32 -18.48
N ALA A 4 -25.34 10.09 -19.21
CA ALA A 4 -23.94 10.29 -18.85
C ALA A 4 -23.77 11.15 -17.59
N MET A 5 -24.64 12.15 -17.37
CA MET A 5 -24.64 12.96 -16.15
C MET A 5 -25.12 12.16 -14.94
N GLU A 6 -26.13 11.29 -15.11
CA GLU A 6 -26.63 10.41 -14.05
C GLU A 6 -25.61 9.31 -13.68
N GLU A 7 -24.85 8.78 -14.64
CA GLU A 7 -23.75 7.86 -14.37
C GLU A 7 -22.57 8.55 -13.68
N GLN A 8 -22.24 9.79 -14.05
CA GLN A 8 -21.23 10.58 -13.34
C GLN A 8 -21.66 10.90 -11.91
N GLN A 9 -22.92 11.26 -11.66
CA GLN A 9 -23.47 11.47 -10.31
C GLN A 9 -23.55 10.15 -9.51
N ARG A 10 -23.86 9.01 -10.15
CA ARG A 10 -23.82 7.69 -9.50
C ARG A 10 -22.40 7.23 -9.15
N GLN A 11 -21.41 7.53 -9.99
CA GLN A 11 -20.00 7.23 -9.70
C GLN A 11 -19.43 8.15 -8.62
N GLN A 12 -19.89 9.40 -8.54
CA GLN A 12 -19.59 10.32 -7.44
C GLN A 12 -20.22 9.86 -6.11
N SER A 13 -21.46 9.36 -6.13
CA SER A 13 -22.17 8.88 -4.93
C SER A 13 -21.78 7.47 -4.47
N ALA A 14 -21.30 6.59 -5.35
CA ALA A 14 -20.81 5.26 -4.99
C ALA A 14 -19.60 5.29 -4.03
N GLY A 15 -18.92 6.43 -3.89
CA GLY A 15 -17.81 6.65 -2.96
C GLY A 15 -18.19 7.32 -1.64
N GLU A 16 -19.44 7.78 -1.49
CA GLU A 16 -19.81 8.82 -0.52
C GLU A 16 -19.99 8.30 0.91
N TYR A 17 -20.49 7.07 1.10
CA TYR A 17 -20.65 6.45 2.43
C TYR A 17 -20.02 5.05 2.49
N ARG A 18 -19.36 4.73 3.61
CA ARG A 18 -18.77 3.40 3.87
C ARG A 18 -19.20 2.88 5.25
N VAL A 19 -19.31 1.56 5.37
CA VAL A 19 -19.43 0.90 6.68
C VAL A 19 -18.06 0.91 7.37
N VAL A 20 -17.98 1.51 8.55
CA VAL A 20 -16.83 1.42 9.45
C VAL A 20 -17.26 0.76 10.77
N ARG A 21 -16.35 0.04 11.42
CA ARG A 21 -16.64 -0.57 12.73
C ARG A 21 -16.12 0.36 13.83
N VAL A 22 -17.01 0.80 14.70
CA VAL A 22 -16.68 1.66 15.84
C VAL A 22 -17.01 0.92 17.13
N LYS A 23 -16.21 1.12 18.17
CA LYS A 23 -16.41 0.47 19.48
C LYS A 23 -17.26 1.37 20.37
N LEU A 24 -18.50 0.97 20.64
CA LEU A 24 -19.43 1.66 21.55
C LEU A 24 -19.63 0.79 22.80
N HIS A 25 -19.32 1.32 23.99
CA HIS A 25 -19.40 0.56 25.26
C HIS A 25 -18.70 -0.80 25.23
N GLY A 26 -17.58 -0.91 24.51
CA GLY A 26 -16.85 -2.18 24.39
C GLY A 26 -17.28 -3.08 23.24
N VAL A 27 -18.41 -2.80 22.59
CA VAL A 27 -18.98 -3.62 21.52
C VAL A 27 -18.70 -3.00 20.14
N PRO A 28 -18.18 -3.75 19.16
CA PRO A 28 -17.99 -3.25 17.81
C PRO A 28 -19.32 -3.17 17.04
N VAL A 29 -19.72 -1.96 16.66
CA VAL A 29 -20.96 -1.67 15.92
C VAL A 29 -20.60 -1.18 14.51
N PRO A 30 -21.22 -1.72 13.44
CA PRO A 30 -21.07 -1.19 12.09
C PRO A 30 -21.87 0.11 11.94
N LEU A 31 -21.25 1.16 11.40
CA LEU A 31 -21.88 2.46 11.14
C LEU A 31 -21.62 2.89 9.69
N HIS A 32 -22.63 3.46 9.03
CA HIS A 32 -22.44 4.15 7.76
C HIS A 32 -21.93 5.57 8.00
N VAL A 33 -20.78 5.89 7.41
CA VAL A 33 -20.11 7.18 7.61
C VAL A 33 -19.72 7.77 6.26
N SER A 34 -19.90 9.09 6.12
CA SER A 34 -19.47 9.86 4.95
C SER A 34 -17.95 9.75 4.81
N VAL A 35 -17.47 9.37 3.62
CA VAL A 35 -16.05 9.28 3.32
C VAL A 35 -15.43 10.68 3.26
N SER A 36 -16.18 11.69 2.82
CA SER A 36 -15.70 13.08 2.76
C SER A 36 -15.41 13.61 4.17
N ASP A 37 -16.38 13.50 5.06
CA ASP A 37 -16.28 13.96 6.45
C ASP A 37 -15.20 13.17 7.20
N LEU A 38 -15.12 11.86 6.96
CA LEU A 38 -14.08 11.02 7.56
C LEU A 38 -12.68 11.44 7.08
N ARG A 39 -12.52 11.80 5.81
CA ARG A 39 -11.23 12.30 5.29
C ARG A 39 -10.87 13.64 5.90
N GLU A 40 -11.81 14.57 5.99
CA GLU A 40 -11.61 15.88 6.60
C GLU A 40 -11.21 15.74 8.07
N ALA A 41 -11.94 14.95 8.85
CA ALA A 41 -11.65 14.70 10.27
C ALA A 41 -10.28 14.05 10.50
N LEU A 42 -9.81 13.23 9.55
CA LEU A 42 -8.51 12.57 9.60
C LEU A 42 -7.38 13.40 8.93
N GLY A 43 -7.69 14.58 8.38
CA GLY A 43 -6.73 15.40 7.64
C GLY A 43 -6.19 14.75 6.36
N LEU A 44 -6.95 13.83 5.77
CA LEU A 44 -6.56 13.15 4.54
C LEU A 44 -6.82 14.06 3.33
N PRO A 45 -5.94 14.03 2.31
CA PRO A 45 -6.14 14.81 1.09
C PRO A 45 -7.42 14.40 0.35
N SER A 46 -7.89 15.16 -0.63
CA SER A 46 -9.06 14.78 -1.44
C SER A 46 -8.77 13.68 -2.48
N TYR A 47 -7.50 13.48 -2.85
CA TYR A 47 -7.07 12.47 -3.84
C TYR A 47 -6.85 11.09 -3.20
N SER A 48 -6.95 10.01 -3.97
CA SER A 48 -6.72 8.64 -3.47
C SER A 48 -5.29 8.46 -2.96
N LEU A 49 -5.15 7.96 -1.72
CA LEU A 49 -3.86 7.54 -1.15
C LEU A 49 -3.43 6.13 -1.59
N ARG A 50 -4.32 5.39 -2.26
CA ARG A 50 -3.95 4.09 -2.81
C ARG A 50 -3.10 4.32 -4.05
N PRO A 51 -1.86 3.80 -4.09
CA PRO A 51 -1.10 3.75 -5.33
C PRO A 51 -1.93 3.05 -6.40
N PRO A 52 -1.81 3.46 -7.68
CA PRO A 52 -2.36 2.66 -8.75
C PRO A 52 -1.80 1.24 -8.65
N PHE A 53 -2.65 0.24 -8.89
CA PHE A 53 -2.19 -1.14 -8.93
C PHE A 53 -1.08 -1.25 -9.96
N ARG A 54 0.11 -1.66 -9.51
CA ARG A 54 1.23 -1.97 -10.38
C ARG A 54 1.22 -3.48 -10.55
N ALA A 55 0.89 -3.96 -11.74
CA ALA A 55 1.05 -5.38 -12.06
C ALA A 55 2.52 -5.78 -11.79
N PRO A 56 2.77 -7.03 -11.35
CA PRO A 56 4.14 -7.52 -11.22
C PRO A 56 4.87 -7.27 -12.53
N THR A 57 5.97 -6.51 -12.48
CA THR A 57 6.81 -6.35 -13.65
C THR A 57 7.36 -7.73 -13.99
N GLN A 58 7.12 -8.23 -15.21
CA GLN A 58 7.87 -9.38 -15.72
C GLN A 58 9.31 -8.92 -15.99
N THR A 59 10.08 -8.76 -14.91
CA THR A 59 11.52 -8.61 -15.00
C THR A 59 12.12 -10.00 -15.02
N ASP A 60 12.79 -10.33 -16.12
CA ASP A 60 13.77 -11.40 -16.16
C ASP A 60 14.88 -10.98 -15.18
N THR A 61 14.67 -11.32 -13.90
CA THR A 61 15.63 -11.02 -12.85
C THR A 61 16.70 -12.08 -13.04
N PRO A 62 17.90 -11.71 -13.52
CA PRO A 62 18.94 -12.71 -13.69
C PRO A 62 19.18 -13.39 -12.34
N ALA A 63 19.61 -14.65 -12.39
CA ALA A 63 20.01 -15.36 -11.19
C ALA A 63 20.98 -14.49 -10.39
N PRO A 64 20.89 -14.49 -9.04
CA PRO A 64 21.82 -13.74 -8.21
C PRO A 64 23.26 -14.07 -8.61
N ALA A 65 24.14 -13.07 -8.54
CA ALA A 65 25.55 -13.28 -8.84
C ALA A 65 26.09 -14.43 -7.97
N THR A 66 26.97 -15.24 -8.55
CA THR A 66 27.74 -16.24 -7.80
C THR A 66 28.50 -15.55 -6.67
N ASN A 67 28.49 -16.17 -5.48
CA ASN A 67 29.25 -15.69 -4.33
C ASN A 67 30.71 -15.50 -4.73
N ILE A 68 31.26 -14.32 -4.46
CA ILE A 68 32.67 -14.01 -4.69
C ILE A 68 33.40 -14.35 -3.39
N GLU A 69 34.50 -15.10 -3.48
CA GLU A 69 35.33 -15.39 -2.31
C GLU A 69 36.00 -14.11 -1.81
N ASP A 70 36.05 -13.95 -0.50
CA ASP A 70 36.68 -12.81 0.16
C ASP A 70 38.21 -13.01 0.16
N GLU A 71 38.84 -12.72 -0.98
CA GLU A 71 40.28 -12.95 -1.20
C GLU A 71 41.17 -12.02 -0.37
N GLU A 72 40.65 -10.89 0.13
CA GLU A 72 41.44 -9.89 0.86
C GLU A 72 41.70 -10.24 2.33
N HIS A 73 40.92 -11.14 2.92
CA HIS A 73 41.10 -11.61 4.30
C HIS A 73 41.86 -12.95 4.41
N MET A 74 42.39 -13.50 3.31
CA MET A 74 43.08 -14.79 3.31
C MET A 74 44.51 -14.75 3.89
N SER A 75 45.09 -13.57 4.17
CA SER A 75 46.51 -13.43 4.50
C SER A 75 46.89 -13.35 5.99
N ASP A 76 45.96 -13.55 6.92
CA ASP A 76 46.28 -13.51 8.37
C ASP A 76 46.27 -14.88 9.08
N THR A 77 46.01 -15.98 8.37
CA THR A 77 45.93 -17.32 9.02
C THR A 77 47.25 -18.12 9.01
N ASP A 78 48.26 -17.76 8.21
CA ASP A 78 49.51 -18.53 8.09
C ASP A 78 50.77 -17.83 8.63
N ALA A 79 50.62 -16.77 9.43
CA ALA A 79 51.77 -16.07 10.03
C ALA A 79 52.12 -16.52 11.47
N ASN A 80 51.53 -17.60 11.99
CA ASN A 80 51.79 -18.04 13.37
C ASN A 80 51.84 -19.57 13.56
N MET A 81 52.52 -20.27 12.65
CA MET A 81 53.08 -21.60 12.89
C MET A 81 54.57 -21.63 12.50
N GLU A 82 55.43 -20.95 13.27
CA GLU A 82 56.78 -21.46 13.60
C GLU A 82 57.34 -20.79 14.87
#